data_AF-A0A3R9TKL7-F1
#
_entry.id   AF-A0A3R9TKL7-F1
#
_cell.length_a   1.000
_cell.length_b   1.000
_cell.length_c   1.000
_cell.angle_alpha   90.00
_cell.angle_beta   90.00
_cell.angle_gamma   90.00
#
_symmetry.space_group_name_H-M   'P 1'
#
loop_
_entity.id
_entity.type
_entity.pdbx_description
1 polymer ?
#
loop_
_entity_poly.entity_id
_entity_poly.type
_entity_poly.pdbx_seq_one_letter_code
_entity_poly.pdbx_strand_id
1 'polypeptide(L)'
;DPDRGLDADAVGEVRIAGAVPLAKAAAVHADADDAEADVRAAADALGAADRGDDDARFVVDGAEDHELLWFGVQEIPGLLG
;
A
#
# COMPACT_ATOMS: atom_id res chain seq x y z
N ASP A 1 -10.83 9.51 7.37
CA ASP A 1 -12.05 10.21 7.84
C ASP A 1 -13.21 9.76 6.94
N PRO A 2 -14.29 9.15 7.47
CA PRO A 2 -15.39 8.66 6.63
C PRO A 2 -16.06 9.75 5.77
N ASP A 3 -15.88 11.03 6.09
CA ASP A 3 -16.45 12.15 5.33
C ASP A 3 -15.66 12.49 4.04
N ARG A 4 -14.49 11.86 3.82
CA ARG A 4 -13.68 12.03 2.58
C ARG A 4 -14.07 11.10 1.42
N GLY A 5 -15.09 10.25 1.57
CA GLY A 5 -15.42 9.18 0.62
C GLY A 5 -15.85 9.58 -0.81
N LEU A 6 -15.82 10.87 -1.14
CA LEU A 6 -16.04 11.42 -2.49
C LEU A 6 -14.78 12.05 -3.10
N ASP A 7 -13.66 12.04 -2.38
CA ASP A 7 -12.35 12.52 -2.85
C ASP A 7 -11.68 11.40 -3.65
N ALA A 8 -11.24 11.69 -4.87
CA ALA A 8 -10.57 10.68 -5.72
C ALA A 8 -9.28 10.17 -5.05
N ASP A 9 -8.64 11.05 -4.28
CA ASP A 9 -7.43 10.75 -3.50
C ASP A 9 -7.73 9.80 -2.31
N ALA A 10 -8.99 9.65 -1.90
CA ALA A 10 -9.39 8.74 -0.82
C ALA A 10 -9.68 7.31 -1.30
N VAL A 11 -9.67 7.04 -2.61
CA VAL A 11 -10.04 5.73 -3.18
C VAL A 11 -9.03 4.62 -2.82
N GLY A 12 -7.83 4.97 -2.34
CA GLY A 12 -6.80 4.03 -1.87
C GLY A 12 -6.85 3.67 -0.37
N GLU A 13 -7.60 4.39 0.47
CA GLU A 13 -7.60 4.15 1.91
C GLU A 13 -8.65 3.09 2.30
N VAL A 14 -8.19 1.94 2.82
CA VAL A 14 -9.09 0.89 3.33
C VAL A 14 -8.77 0.58 4.78
N ARG A 15 -9.78 0.69 5.65
CA ARG A 15 -9.71 0.19 7.04
C ARG A 15 -10.24 -1.24 7.12
N ILE A 16 -9.38 -2.16 7.56
CA ILE A 16 -9.75 -3.56 7.80
C ILE A 16 -10.37 -3.70 9.20
N ALA A 17 -11.68 -3.96 9.25
CA ALA A 17 -12.44 -4.07 10.51
C ALA A 17 -12.23 -5.41 11.26
N GLY A 18 -11.56 -6.37 10.64
CA GLY A 18 -11.27 -7.69 11.22
C GLY A 18 -10.43 -8.53 10.26
N ALA A 19 -9.88 -9.63 10.75
CA ALA A 19 -8.99 -10.48 9.94
C ALA A 19 -9.65 -10.93 8.62
N VAL A 20 -8.94 -10.73 7.50
CA VAL A 20 -9.36 -11.21 6.18
C VAL A 20 -8.76 -12.61 5.99
N PRO A 21 -9.59 -13.66 5.81
CA PRO A 21 -9.07 -14.99 5.57
C PRO A 21 -8.27 -15.03 4.26
N LEU A 22 -7.03 -15.53 4.32
CA LEU A 22 -6.16 -15.66 3.14
C LEU A 22 -6.81 -16.52 2.03
N ALA A 23 -7.67 -17.47 2.40
CA ALA A 23 -8.46 -18.27 1.46
C ALA A 23 -9.39 -17.46 0.54
N LYS A 24 -9.60 -16.16 0.80
CA LYS A 24 -10.33 -15.26 -0.10
C LYS A 24 -9.45 -14.59 -1.16
N ALA A 25 -8.12 -14.63 -1.02
CA ALA A 25 -7.21 -14.03 -1.98
C ALA A 25 -7.13 -14.86 -3.27
N ALA A 26 -7.23 -14.21 -4.42
CA ALA A 26 -7.04 -14.85 -5.73
C ALA A 26 -5.58 -14.78 -6.21
N ALA A 27 -4.81 -13.82 -5.68
CA ALA A 27 -3.39 -13.61 -5.90
C ALA A 27 -2.87 -12.65 -4.81
N VAL A 28 -1.54 -12.55 -4.68
CA VAL A 28 -0.86 -11.52 -3.88
C VAL A 28 -0.03 -10.66 -4.82
N HIS A 29 -0.12 -9.35 -4.66
CA HIS A 29 0.86 -8.42 -5.21
C HIS A 29 1.72 -7.92 -4.05
N ALA A 30 3.02 -7.84 -4.25
CA ALA A 30 3.96 -7.39 -3.23
C ALA A 30 5.09 -6.58 -3.85
N ASP A 31 5.58 -5.61 -3.09
CA ASP A 31 6.79 -4.88 -3.44
C ASP A 31 7.98 -5.82 -3.60
N ALA A 32 8.88 -5.49 -4.52
CA ALA A 32 10.18 -6.15 -4.62
C ALA A 32 11.13 -5.64 -3.52
N ASP A 33 12.19 -6.40 -3.22
CA ASP A 33 13.13 -6.06 -2.15
C ASP A 33 13.80 -4.68 -2.33
N ASP A 34 13.98 -4.22 -3.57
CA ASP A 34 14.58 -2.93 -3.90
C ASP A 34 13.65 -1.73 -3.64
N ALA A 35 12.34 -1.94 -3.52
CA ALA A 35 11.37 -0.91 -3.17
C ALA A 35 11.30 -0.63 -1.65
N GLU A 36 11.90 -1.47 -0.79
CA GLU A 36 11.74 -1.39 0.67
C GLU A 36 12.02 0.00 1.23
N ALA A 37 13.11 0.64 0.76
CA ALA A 37 13.54 1.94 1.27
C ALA A 37 12.53 3.05 0.96
N ASP A 38 12.01 3.07 -0.27
CA ASP A 38 11.10 4.10 -0.75
C ASP A 38 9.70 3.91 -0.17
N VAL A 39 9.21 2.67 -0.10
CA VAL A 39 7.93 2.34 0.55
C VAL A 39 7.95 2.70 2.03
N ARG A 40 9.08 2.46 2.72
CA ARG A 40 9.24 2.90 4.12
C ARG A 40 9.21 4.42 4.25
N ALA A 41 9.89 5.14 3.37
CA ALA A 41 9.89 6.60 3.36
C ALA A 41 8.48 7.17 3.11
N ALA A 42 7.74 6.59 2.15
CA ALA A 42 6.36 6.93 1.88
C ALA A 42 5.46 6.70 3.09
N ALA A 43 5.57 5.54 3.75
CA ALA A 43 4.79 5.22 4.95
C ALA A 43 5.04 6.22 6.10
N ASP A 44 6.30 6.62 6.31
CA ASP A 44 6.67 7.62 7.33
C ASP A 44 6.16 9.03 6.97
N ALA A 45 6.12 9.38 5.67
CA ALA A 45 5.67 10.68 5.17
C ALA A 45 4.14 10.83 5.10
N LEU A 46 3.40 9.71 5.03
CA LEU A 46 1.96 9.66 4.76
C LEU A 46 1.14 10.62 5.65
N GLY A 47 1.41 10.64 6.96
CA GLY A 47 0.67 11.50 7.87
C GLY A 47 0.88 13.01 7.63
N ALA A 48 2.04 13.41 7.12
CA ALA A 48 2.30 14.81 6.73
C ALA A 48 1.64 15.14 5.39
N ALA A 49 1.69 14.22 4.42
CA ALA A 49 1.00 14.34 3.14
C ALA A 49 -0.53 14.53 3.34
N ASP A 50 -1.13 13.76 4.24
CA ASP A 50 -2.55 13.87 4.62
C ASP A 50 -2.93 15.26 5.16
N ARG A 51 -1.98 15.95 5.79
CA ARG A 51 -2.14 17.31 6.33
C ARG A 51 -1.81 18.41 5.32
N GLY A 52 -1.52 18.04 4.07
CA GLY A 52 -1.29 18.97 2.96
C GLY A 52 0.16 19.39 2.75
N ASP A 53 1.14 18.63 3.25
CA ASP A 53 2.55 18.84 2.93
C ASP A 53 2.87 18.28 1.54
N ASP A 54 3.26 19.16 0.61
CA ASP A 54 3.51 18.81 -0.79
C ASP A 54 4.82 18.04 -0.99
N ASP A 55 5.86 18.30 -0.16
CA ASP A 55 7.11 17.53 -0.23
C ASP A 55 6.86 16.10 0.26
N ALA A 56 6.06 15.96 1.33
CA ALA A 56 5.64 14.65 1.80
C ALA A 56 4.77 13.91 0.76
N ARG A 57 3.89 14.62 0.05
CA ARG A 57 3.10 14.03 -1.05
C ARG A 57 4.00 13.48 -2.15
N PHE A 58 5.02 14.23 -2.57
CA PHE A 58 5.99 13.77 -3.56
C PHE A 58 6.70 12.46 -3.13
N VAL A 59 7.04 12.34 -1.84
CA VAL A 59 7.63 11.09 -1.31
C VAL A 59 6.64 9.93 -1.34
N VAL A 60 5.37 10.16 -1.00
CA VAL A 60 4.32 9.13 -1.04
C VAL A 60 4.08 8.66 -2.48
N ASP A 61 3.94 9.60 -3.42
CA ASP A 61 3.71 9.31 -4.84
C ASP A 61 4.88 8.49 -5.41
N GLY A 62 6.13 8.77 -5.00
CA GLY A 62 7.30 8.02 -5.43
C GLY A 62 7.28 6.52 -5.12
N ALA A 63 6.44 6.04 -4.19
CA ALA A 63 6.28 4.61 -3.97
C ALA A 63 5.56 3.91 -5.15
N GLU A 64 4.73 4.63 -5.92
CA GLU A 64 3.97 4.08 -7.05
C GLU A 64 4.84 3.79 -8.28
N ASP A 65 6.04 4.35 -8.32
CA ASP A 65 7.03 4.11 -9.38
C ASP A 65 7.62 2.69 -9.34
N HIS A 66 7.37 1.94 -8.25
CA HIS A 66 7.79 0.55 -8.10
C HIS A 66 6.73 -0.42 -8.62
N GLU A 67 7.14 -1.27 -9.57
CA GLU A 67 6.27 -2.35 -10.07
C GLU A 67 6.04 -3.42 -9.00
N LEU A 68 4.80 -3.85 -8.85
CA LEU A 68 4.45 -4.91 -7.92
C LEU A 68 4.72 -6.29 -8.54
N LEU A 69 5.42 -7.15 -7.78
CA LEU A 69 5.52 -8.57 -8.09
C LEU A 69 4.15 -9.23 -7.97
N TRP A 70 3.91 -10.28 -8.76
CA TRP A 70 2.65 -11.03 -8.77
C TRP A 70 2.87 -12.49 -8.39
N PHE A 71 2.10 -12.98 -7.42
CA PHE A 71 2.16 -14.35 -6.93
C PHE A 71 0.78 -15.01 -6.97
N GLY A 72 0.70 -16.18 -7.58
CA GLY A 72 -0.51 -17.00 -7.54
C GLY A 72 -0.72 -17.65 -6.17
N VAL A 73 -1.92 -18.16 -5.92
CA VAL A 73 -2.31 -18.74 -4.61
C VAL A 73 -1.36 -19.84 -4.11
N GLN A 74 -0.78 -20.61 -5.02
CA GLN A 74 0.17 -21.69 -4.72
C GLN A 74 1.56 -21.20 -4.25
N GLU A 75 1.92 -19.95 -4.55
CA GLU A 75 3.22 -19.37 -4.23
C GLU A 75 3.22 -18.66 -2.87
N ILE A 76 2.04 -18.23 -2.40
CA ILE A 76 1.87 -17.49 -1.15
C ILE A 76 2.52 -18.16 0.07
N PRO A 77 2.42 -19.48 0.29
CA PRO A 77 3.09 -20.11 1.44
C PRO A 77 4.60 -19.86 1.48
N GLY A 78 5.25 -19.73 0.32
CA GLY A 78 6.69 -19.43 0.23
C GLY A 78 7.06 -18.01 0.66
N LEU A 79 6.10 -17.08 0.70
CA LEU A 79 6.31 -15.70 1.12
C LEU A 79 6.20 -15.51 2.64
N LEU A 80 5.50 -16.42 3.34
CA LEU A 80 5.10 -16.23 4.74
C LEU A 80 6.05 -16.87 5.75
N GLY A 81 7.05 -17.66 5.30
CA GLY A 81 7.98 -18.39 6.15
C GLY A 81 7.43 -19.73 6.62
#